data_AF-A0A535KVV7-F1
#
_entry.id   AF-A0A535KVV7-F1
#
_cell.length_a   1.000
_cell.length_b   1.000
_cell.length_c   1.000
_cell.angle_alpha   90.00
_cell.angle_beta   90.00
_cell.angle_gamma   90.00
#
_symmetry.space_group_name_H-M   'P 1'
#
loop_
_entity.id
_entity.type
_entity.pdbx_description
1 polymer ?
#
loop_
_entity_poly.entity_id
_entity_poly.type
_entity_poly.pdbx_seq_one_letter_code
_entity_poly.pdbx_strand_id
1 'polypeptide(L)'
;MRERGSVWRGLLSAPFIAIAVLAPLATAFGLGLFSPGAAHTLAASRVARPPIDNQNHLYVLDGWGGVHPVGASPPLTTTASWPHKDIAQSLALFPDGTGGYVMDAWGRLHPVGIAPEITDGPAWPDWNIAREVVLAPWSSSANPAGYVLDGWGGVHPFGGAPGVFGYAYWPNWDIARGMVLNPDSTPASVSGYTLDGFGATTISRAVSRSLRPQGADTHSMATVEFTRLAARTLSRALPTGREKTWWTAS
;
A
#
# COMPACT_ATOMS: atom_id res chain seq x y z
N MET A 1 -9.16 -87.16 31.65
CA MET A 1 -10.60 -87.09 31.98
C MET A 1 -10.96 -85.60 32.00
N ARG A 2 -11.75 -85.07 31.04
CA ARG A 2 -13.21 -84.77 31.16
C ARG A 2 -13.53 -84.05 32.49
N GLU A 3 -14.20 -82.91 32.61
CA GLU A 3 -15.25 -82.22 31.84
C GLU A 3 -15.43 -80.81 32.47
N ARG A 4 -15.66 -79.74 31.69
CA ARG A 4 -16.92 -78.98 31.46
C ARG A 4 -17.58 -78.26 32.66
N GLY A 5 -17.99 -77.00 32.38
CA GLY A 5 -19.20 -76.33 32.92
C GLY A 5 -18.91 -75.21 33.93
N SER A 6 -18.76 -73.93 33.56
CA SER A 6 -19.82 -72.93 33.29
C SER A 6 -20.95 -72.93 34.31
N VAL A 7 -21.03 -71.91 35.18
CA VAL A 7 -22.26 -71.10 35.32
C VAL A 7 -22.13 -69.81 36.16
N TRP A 8 -22.90 -68.81 35.70
CA TRP A 8 -23.63 -67.72 36.38
C TRP A 8 -22.95 -66.40 36.82
N ARG A 9 -23.66 -65.34 36.39
CA ARG A 9 -23.44 -63.89 36.49
C ARG A 9 -23.89 -63.34 37.84
N GLY A 10 -23.35 -62.19 38.23
CA GLY A 10 -23.93 -61.34 39.28
C GLY A 10 -23.25 -59.98 39.35
N LEU A 11 -23.90 -58.95 38.77
CA LEU A 11 -23.56 -57.54 38.89
C LEU A 11 -23.99 -56.99 40.27
N LEU A 12 -23.26 -55.97 40.73
CA LEU A 12 -23.60 -54.83 41.60
C LEU A 12 -22.63 -54.69 42.78
N SER A 13 -21.77 -53.66 42.73
CA SER A 13 -20.98 -53.19 43.87
C SER A 13 -20.87 -51.66 43.81
N ALA A 14 -21.40 -51.01 44.83
CA ALA A 14 -21.35 -49.58 45.10
C ALA A 14 -19.96 -49.16 45.64
N PRO A 15 -19.68 -47.85 45.82
CA PRO A 15 -18.39 -47.25 45.51
C PRO A 15 -17.35 -47.34 46.63
N PHE A 16 -16.08 -47.53 46.24
CA PHE A 16 -14.93 -47.34 47.13
C PHE A 16 -14.38 -45.92 47.01
N ILE A 17 -14.42 -45.18 48.12
CA ILE A 17 -13.63 -43.99 48.35
C ILE A 17 -12.18 -44.45 48.59
N ALA A 18 -11.28 -44.13 47.65
CA ALA A 18 -9.85 -44.30 47.83
C ALA A 18 -9.20 -42.92 48.04
N ILE A 19 -8.72 -42.70 49.27
CA ILE A 19 -7.86 -41.57 49.65
C ILE A 19 -6.52 -41.78 48.94
N ALA A 20 -6.23 -40.97 47.92
CA ALA A 20 -4.92 -40.93 47.28
C ALA A 20 -4.05 -39.88 47.99
N VAL A 21 -2.95 -40.36 48.56
CA VAL A 21 -1.89 -39.61 49.24
C VAL A 21 -1.18 -38.69 48.24
N LEU A 22 -1.06 -37.41 48.59
CA LEU A 22 -0.31 -36.37 47.89
C LEU A 22 1.18 -36.74 47.79
N ALA A 23 1.68 -36.92 46.57
CA ALA A 23 3.11 -36.84 46.27
C ALA A 23 3.50 -35.37 46.00
N PRO A 24 4.63 -34.87 46.51
CA PRO A 24 5.10 -33.54 46.16
C PRO A 24 5.69 -33.55 44.74
N LEU A 25 5.11 -32.76 43.85
CA LEU A 25 5.75 -32.33 42.60
C LEU A 25 6.96 -31.46 42.97
N ALA A 26 8.15 -32.06 42.98
CA ALA A 26 9.40 -31.32 43.05
C ALA A 26 9.52 -30.43 41.81
N THR A 27 9.50 -29.12 42.05
CA THR A 27 9.78 -28.09 41.06
C THR A 27 11.27 -28.20 40.70
N ALA A 28 11.57 -28.73 39.51
CA ALA A 28 12.91 -28.61 38.96
C ALA A 28 13.14 -27.15 38.57
N PHE A 29 13.73 -26.37 39.49
CA PHE A 29 14.31 -25.07 39.19
C PHE A 29 15.59 -25.32 38.39
N GLY A 30 15.43 -25.55 37.09
CA GLY A 30 16.54 -25.55 36.16
C GLY A 30 17.12 -24.14 36.13
N LEU A 31 18.27 -23.95 36.78
CA LEU A 31 19.18 -22.85 36.50
C LEU A 31 19.68 -23.03 35.06
N GLY A 32 18.83 -22.67 34.10
CA GLY A 32 19.26 -22.43 32.73
C GLY A 32 20.31 -21.34 32.80
N LEU A 33 21.54 -21.72 32.47
CA LEU A 33 22.62 -20.78 32.14
C LEU A 33 22.02 -19.70 31.24
N PHE A 34 21.90 -18.49 31.78
CA PHE A 34 21.72 -17.30 30.98
C PHE A 34 22.92 -17.26 30.03
N SER A 35 22.73 -17.63 28.77
CA SER A 35 23.60 -17.11 27.71
C SER A 35 23.38 -15.60 27.74
N PRO A 36 24.35 -14.77 28.18
CA PRO A 36 24.22 -13.34 27.98
C PRO A 36 24.02 -13.16 26.48
N GLY A 37 22.96 -12.43 26.14
CA GLY A 37 22.47 -12.32 24.78
C GLY A 37 23.62 -12.13 23.80
N ALA A 38 23.50 -12.78 22.64
CA ALA A 38 24.12 -12.22 21.46
C ALA A 38 23.71 -10.76 21.45
N ALA A 39 24.63 -9.88 21.86
CA ALA A 39 24.51 -8.47 21.58
C ALA A 39 24.25 -8.47 20.07
N HIS A 40 23.08 -8.00 19.67
CA HIS A 40 22.87 -7.62 18.30
C HIS A 40 23.90 -6.51 18.10
N THR A 41 25.08 -6.88 17.61
CA THR A 41 26.05 -5.95 17.08
C THR A 41 25.27 -5.25 16.00
N LEU A 42 24.76 -4.06 16.31
CA LEU A 42 24.28 -3.11 15.33
C LEU A 42 25.50 -2.88 14.45
N ALA A 43 25.59 -3.64 13.37
CA ALA A 43 26.61 -3.46 12.36
C ALA A 43 26.62 -1.97 12.05
N ALA A 44 27.83 -1.41 12.12
CA ALA A 44 28.11 0.00 11.99
C ALA A 44 27.19 0.64 10.95
N SER A 45 26.50 1.68 11.42
CA SER A 45 25.87 2.76 10.68
C SER A 45 25.83 2.54 9.17
N ARG A 46 24.63 2.32 8.63
CA ARG A 46 24.39 2.56 7.20
C ARG A 46 25.08 3.88 6.90
N VAL A 47 26.10 3.88 6.05
CA VAL A 47 26.58 5.14 5.47
C VAL A 47 25.34 5.70 4.81
N ALA A 48 24.71 6.68 5.48
CA ALA A 48 23.57 7.35 4.93
C ALA A 48 24.11 7.94 3.63
N ARG A 49 23.61 7.42 2.51
CA ARG A 49 23.85 8.05 1.22
C ARG A 49 23.56 9.54 1.46
N PRO A 50 24.49 10.45 1.13
CA PRO A 50 24.20 11.88 1.28
C PRO A 50 22.82 12.12 0.66
N PRO A 51 21.98 12.97 1.29
CA PRO A 51 20.67 13.29 0.73
C PRO A 51 20.82 13.51 -0.77
N ILE A 52 19.99 12.83 -1.56
CA ILE A 52 19.95 13.11 -2.99
C ILE A 52 19.66 14.59 -3.12
N ASP A 53 20.59 15.34 -3.68
CA ASP A 53 20.38 16.76 -3.91
C ASP A 53 19.25 16.91 -4.93
N ASN A 54 18.17 17.56 -4.50
CA ASN A 54 17.00 17.86 -5.31
C ASN A 54 16.90 19.34 -5.66
N GLN A 55 17.97 20.13 -5.42
CA GLN A 55 17.96 21.58 -5.63
C GLN A 55 17.62 22.00 -7.06
N ASN A 56 17.83 21.11 -8.04
CA ASN A 56 17.50 21.39 -9.45
C ASN A 56 16.13 20.82 -9.88
N HIS A 57 15.46 20.04 -9.04
CA HIS A 57 14.24 19.28 -9.40
C HIS A 57 13.06 19.54 -8.44
N LEU A 58 13.07 20.65 -7.70
CA LEU A 58 12.01 21.03 -6.76
C LEU A 58 11.12 22.13 -7.34
N TYR A 59 9.81 21.90 -7.33
CA TYR A 59 8.79 22.82 -7.83
C TYR A 59 7.59 22.85 -6.90
N VAL A 60 6.90 23.99 -6.85
CA VAL A 60 5.62 24.17 -6.17
C VAL A 60 4.55 24.40 -7.24
N LEU A 61 3.49 23.60 -7.21
CA LEU A 61 2.28 23.83 -7.98
C LEU A 61 1.29 24.62 -7.11
N ASP A 62 0.78 25.73 -7.63
CA ASP A 62 -0.37 26.42 -7.03
C ASP A 62 -1.70 25.91 -7.63
N GLY A 63 -2.79 26.18 -6.92
CA GLY A 63 -4.13 25.75 -7.33
C GLY A 63 -4.64 26.33 -8.65
N TRP A 64 -4.06 27.43 -9.13
CA TRP A 64 -4.43 28.11 -10.37
C TRP A 64 -3.64 27.60 -11.57
N GLY A 65 -2.74 26.64 -11.37
CA GLY A 65 -1.93 26.00 -12.40
C GLY A 65 -0.51 26.57 -12.54
N GLY A 66 -0.11 27.52 -11.70
CA GLY A 66 1.25 28.07 -11.70
C GLY A 66 2.27 27.05 -11.18
N VAL A 67 3.37 26.86 -11.93
CA VAL A 67 4.50 26.00 -11.54
C VAL A 67 5.69 26.88 -11.19
N HIS A 68 6.09 26.86 -9.92
CA HIS A 68 7.11 27.74 -9.36
C HIS A 68 8.37 26.94 -9.03
N PRO A 69 9.52 27.21 -9.68
CA PRO A 69 10.77 26.57 -9.31
C PRO A 69 11.22 26.99 -7.91
N VAL A 70 11.80 26.06 -7.16
CA VAL A 70 12.40 26.31 -5.84
C VAL A 70 13.89 26.00 -5.90
N GLY A 71 14.71 26.84 -5.25
CA GLY A 71 16.16 26.64 -5.23
C GLY A 71 16.78 26.92 -6.60
N ALA A 72 17.54 25.96 -7.11
CA ALA A 72 18.25 26.05 -8.39
C ALA A 72 17.50 25.37 -9.56
N SER A 73 16.24 24.97 -9.34
CA SER A 73 15.40 24.39 -10.39
C SER A 73 15.24 25.36 -11.57
N PRO A 74 15.40 24.88 -12.82
CA PRO A 74 15.15 25.72 -13.99
C PRO A 74 13.66 26.09 -14.08
N PRO A 75 13.30 27.27 -14.59
CA PRO A 75 11.89 27.58 -14.85
C PRO A 75 11.34 26.67 -15.95
N LEU A 76 10.14 26.12 -15.73
CA LEU A 76 9.43 25.33 -16.73
C LEU A 76 8.18 26.09 -17.18
N THR A 77 8.07 26.35 -18.48
CA THR A 77 6.86 26.92 -19.08
C THR A 77 5.70 25.95 -18.93
N THR A 78 4.50 26.41 -18.59
CA THR A 78 3.30 25.58 -18.53
C THR A 78 2.17 26.18 -19.36
N THR A 79 1.32 25.32 -19.89
CA THR A 79 0.05 25.69 -20.53
C THR A 79 -1.12 25.75 -19.54
N ALA A 80 -0.92 25.23 -18.32
CA ALA A 80 -1.93 25.16 -17.28
C ALA A 80 -2.27 26.57 -16.76
N SER A 81 -3.55 26.95 -16.85
CA SER A 81 -4.02 28.21 -16.26
C SER A 81 -5.51 28.19 -15.96
N TRP A 82 -5.83 28.41 -14.69
CA TRP A 82 -7.21 28.59 -14.22
C TRP A 82 -7.29 29.77 -13.26
N PRO A 83 -7.31 31.01 -13.80
CA PRO A 83 -7.43 32.19 -12.96
C PRO A 83 -8.65 32.10 -12.05
N HIS A 84 -8.42 32.29 -10.75
CA HIS A 84 -9.44 32.28 -9.69
C HIS A 84 -10.10 30.91 -9.43
N LYS A 85 -9.52 29.79 -9.88
CA LYS A 85 -10.01 28.44 -9.57
C LYS A 85 -8.90 27.58 -8.99
N ASP A 86 -9.17 26.99 -7.83
CA ASP A 86 -8.30 26.01 -7.19
C ASP A 86 -8.63 24.60 -7.73
N ILE A 87 -8.06 24.27 -8.89
CA ILE A 87 -8.34 23.01 -9.59
C ILE A 87 -7.11 22.31 -10.16
N ALA A 88 -5.93 22.92 -10.10
CA ALA A 88 -4.69 22.21 -10.38
C ALA A 88 -4.39 21.25 -9.21
N GLN A 89 -4.28 19.96 -9.51
CA GLN A 89 -4.33 18.92 -8.48
C GLN A 89 -2.97 18.26 -8.25
N SER A 90 -2.16 18.08 -9.31
CA SER A 90 -0.90 17.32 -9.24
C SER A 90 0.05 17.76 -10.35
N LEU A 91 1.36 17.67 -10.07
CA LEU A 91 2.46 17.90 -11.02
C LEU A 91 3.37 16.69 -10.99
N ALA A 92 3.65 16.11 -12.17
CA ALA A 92 4.68 15.08 -12.33
C ALA A 92 5.65 15.47 -13.43
N LEU A 93 6.94 15.25 -13.20
CA LEU A 93 8.02 15.53 -14.16
C LEU A 93 8.63 14.24 -14.71
N PHE A 94 9.17 14.33 -15.92
CA PHE A 94 10.01 13.27 -16.48
C PHE A 94 11.22 13.03 -15.58
N PRO A 95 11.83 11.82 -15.60
CA PRO A 95 13.00 11.51 -14.79
C PRO A 95 14.19 12.47 -14.98
N ASP A 96 14.30 13.09 -16.16
CA ASP A 96 15.34 14.08 -16.48
C ASP A 96 14.99 15.51 -16.05
N GLY A 97 13.78 15.75 -15.52
CA GLY A 97 13.33 17.05 -15.04
C GLY A 97 13.05 18.10 -16.12
N THR A 98 13.14 17.75 -17.42
CA THR A 98 13.06 18.71 -18.52
C THR A 98 11.62 19.16 -18.84
N GLY A 99 10.64 18.44 -18.33
CA GLY A 99 9.22 18.72 -18.54
C GLY A 99 8.34 17.71 -17.82
N GLY A 100 7.04 17.78 -18.06
CA GLY A 100 6.06 16.89 -17.47
C GLY A 100 4.64 17.41 -17.66
N TYR A 101 3.76 17.12 -16.70
CA TYR A 101 2.35 17.48 -16.78
C TYR A 101 1.81 18.00 -15.46
N VAL A 102 1.07 19.10 -15.53
CA VAL A 102 0.08 19.47 -14.50
C VAL A 102 -1.22 18.75 -14.82
N MET A 103 -1.85 18.17 -13.82
CA MET A 103 -3.16 17.55 -13.94
C MET A 103 -4.21 18.42 -13.25
N ASP A 104 -5.33 18.67 -13.94
CA ASP A 104 -6.49 19.31 -13.31
C ASP A 104 -7.39 18.31 -12.57
N ALA A 105 -8.30 18.81 -11.74
CA ALA A 105 -9.24 18.00 -10.97
C ALA A 105 -10.16 17.09 -11.82
N TRP A 106 -10.27 17.35 -13.13
CA TRP A 106 -11.05 16.58 -14.09
C TRP A 106 -10.19 15.56 -14.87
N GLY A 107 -8.90 15.45 -14.55
CA GLY A 107 -7.98 14.46 -15.10
C GLY A 107 -7.24 14.90 -16.36
N ARG A 108 -7.48 16.10 -16.90
CA ARG A 108 -6.76 16.55 -18.10
C ARG A 108 -5.31 16.87 -17.75
N LEU A 109 -4.42 16.55 -18.67
CA LEU A 109 -2.99 16.75 -18.55
C LEU A 109 -2.55 17.96 -19.38
N HIS A 110 -1.90 18.92 -18.73
CA HIS A 110 -1.44 20.18 -19.31
C HIS A 110 0.09 20.16 -19.36
N PRO A 111 0.71 20.26 -20.55
CA PRO A 111 2.15 20.21 -20.69
C PRO A 111 2.91 21.26 -19.87
N VAL A 112 4.05 20.82 -19.35
CA VAL A 112 5.07 21.60 -18.64
C VAL A 112 6.42 21.35 -19.28
N GLY A 113 7.25 22.39 -19.44
CA GLY A 113 8.57 22.30 -20.05
C GLY A 113 8.49 21.84 -21.50
N ILE A 114 9.31 20.86 -21.86
CA ILE A 114 9.36 20.30 -23.23
C ILE A 114 8.37 19.15 -23.47
N ALA A 115 7.43 18.89 -22.55
CA ALA A 115 6.47 17.81 -22.71
C ALA A 115 5.54 18.05 -23.91
N PRO A 116 5.25 17.01 -24.72
CA PRO A 116 4.23 17.09 -25.76
C PRO A 116 2.83 17.02 -25.16
N GLU A 117 1.82 17.46 -25.93
CA GLU A 117 0.42 17.25 -25.58
C GLU A 117 0.05 15.76 -25.54
N ILE A 118 -0.78 15.38 -24.57
CA ILE A 118 -1.33 14.02 -24.43
C ILE A 118 -2.81 14.05 -24.81
N THR A 119 -3.19 13.22 -25.78
CA THR A 119 -4.57 13.15 -26.30
C THR A 119 -5.29 11.85 -25.92
N ASP A 120 -4.56 10.86 -25.39
CA ASP A 120 -5.07 9.54 -24.99
C ASP A 120 -5.25 9.40 -23.46
N GLY A 121 -5.14 10.49 -22.71
CA GLY A 121 -5.33 10.52 -21.26
C GLY A 121 -6.81 10.47 -20.84
N PRO A 122 -7.10 10.07 -19.58
CA PRO A 122 -8.46 10.07 -19.07
C PRO A 122 -8.98 11.50 -18.86
N ALA A 123 -10.30 11.67 -18.95
CA ALA A 123 -10.98 12.90 -18.59
C ALA A 123 -12.36 12.60 -18.01
N TRP A 124 -12.69 13.27 -16.90
CA TRP A 124 -13.99 13.23 -16.25
C TRP A 124 -14.55 14.65 -16.19
N PRO A 125 -15.18 15.12 -17.29
CA PRO A 125 -15.72 16.47 -17.35
C PRO A 125 -16.59 16.79 -16.13
N ASP A 126 -16.35 17.94 -15.52
CA ASP A 126 -17.10 18.48 -14.39
C ASP A 126 -17.07 17.62 -13.10
N TRP A 127 -16.25 16.58 -13.04
CA TRP A 127 -16.14 15.72 -11.87
C TRP A 127 -14.75 15.81 -11.24
N ASN A 128 -14.68 16.46 -10.07
CA ASN A 128 -13.45 16.49 -9.27
C ASN A 128 -13.18 15.10 -8.68
N ILE A 129 -12.49 14.27 -9.47
CA ILE A 129 -12.19 12.88 -9.11
C ILE A 129 -10.74 12.51 -9.42
N ALA A 130 -10.02 13.28 -10.23
CA ALA A 130 -8.59 13.02 -10.44
C ALA A 130 -7.81 13.35 -9.16
N ARG A 131 -6.85 12.51 -8.77
CA ARG A 131 -6.10 12.63 -7.51
C ARG A 131 -4.62 12.84 -7.74
N GLU A 132 -4.00 12.05 -8.61
CA GLU A 132 -2.57 12.17 -8.88
C GLU A 132 -2.22 11.78 -10.32
N VAL A 133 -1.26 12.50 -10.91
CA VAL A 133 -0.54 12.04 -12.10
C VAL A 133 0.83 11.54 -11.68
N VAL A 134 1.26 10.40 -12.21
CA VAL A 134 2.60 9.84 -11.98
C VAL A 134 3.23 9.48 -13.32
N LEU A 135 4.45 9.97 -13.57
CA LEU A 135 5.21 9.58 -14.76
C LEU A 135 6.04 8.33 -14.49
N ALA A 136 6.12 7.46 -15.48
CA ALA A 136 6.87 6.23 -15.40
C ALA A 136 8.39 6.49 -15.37
N PRO A 137 9.20 5.63 -14.72
CA PRO A 137 10.66 5.76 -14.73
C PRO A 137 11.33 5.74 -16.12
N TRP A 138 10.63 5.22 -17.14
CA TRP A 138 11.08 5.20 -18.54
C TRP A 138 10.46 6.31 -19.40
N SER A 139 9.68 7.21 -18.79
CA SER A 139 9.00 8.31 -19.48
C SER A 139 10.00 9.37 -19.95
N SER A 140 9.73 9.99 -21.08
CA SER A 140 10.53 11.10 -21.63
C SER A 140 9.65 12.01 -22.49
N SER A 141 10.14 13.19 -22.88
CA SER A 141 9.42 14.05 -23.82
C SER A 141 9.19 13.42 -25.20
N ALA A 142 10.10 12.55 -25.64
CA ALA A 142 9.95 11.83 -26.92
C ALA A 142 8.97 10.65 -26.83
N ASN A 143 8.90 10.01 -25.66
CA ASN A 143 8.02 8.86 -25.40
C ASN A 143 7.42 9.04 -23.99
N PRO A 144 6.42 9.92 -23.84
CA PRO A 144 5.82 10.19 -22.54
C PRO A 144 5.05 8.96 -22.09
N ALA A 145 5.17 8.54 -20.84
CA ALA A 145 4.40 7.43 -20.30
C ALA A 145 4.06 7.70 -18.83
N GLY A 146 2.82 7.46 -18.44
CA GLY A 146 2.40 7.63 -17.06
C GLY A 146 1.01 7.10 -16.77
N TYR A 147 0.55 7.39 -15.55
CA TYR A 147 -0.75 6.98 -15.04
C TYR A 147 -1.42 8.12 -14.30
N VAL A 148 -2.75 8.18 -14.40
CA VAL A 148 -3.60 9.03 -13.57
C VAL A 148 -4.37 8.15 -12.59
N LEU A 149 -4.37 8.56 -11.32
CA LEU A 149 -5.18 7.96 -10.26
C LEU A 149 -6.49 8.74 -10.11
N ASP A 150 -7.62 8.03 -10.13
CA ASP A 150 -8.91 8.59 -9.74
C ASP A 150 -9.23 8.36 -8.24
N GLY A 151 -10.22 9.08 -7.71
CA GLY A 151 -10.63 9.06 -6.31
C GLY A 151 -11.18 7.72 -5.83
N TRP A 152 -11.68 6.87 -6.73
CA TRP A 152 -12.12 5.52 -6.40
C TRP A 152 -10.95 4.52 -6.42
N GLY A 153 -9.74 4.95 -6.77
CA GLY A 153 -8.54 4.10 -6.85
C GLY A 153 -8.30 3.52 -8.24
N GLY A 154 -9.09 3.89 -9.24
CA GLY A 154 -8.83 3.49 -10.62
C GLY A 154 -7.53 4.08 -11.14
N VAL A 155 -6.75 3.26 -11.86
CA VAL A 155 -5.45 3.64 -12.43
C VAL A 155 -5.55 3.62 -13.96
N HIS A 156 -5.32 4.78 -14.57
CA HIS A 156 -5.57 5.04 -15.99
C HIS A 156 -4.26 5.37 -16.71
N PRO A 157 -3.75 4.50 -17.61
CA PRO A 157 -2.52 4.77 -18.36
C PRO A 157 -2.73 5.87 -19.41
N PHE A 158 -1.64 6.58 -19.75
CA PHE A 158 -1.58 7.51 -20.88
C PHE A 158 -0.20 7.50 -21.55
N GLY A 159 -0.09 8.06 -22.76
CA GLY A 159 1.18 8.17 -23.49
C GLY A 159 1.77 6.84 -23.95
N GLY A 160 0.99 5.76 -23.97
CA GLY A 160 1.51 4.42 -24.27
C GLY A 160 2.14 3.70 -23.07
N ALA A 161 1.89 4.16 -21.84
CA ALA A 161 2.10 3.33 -20.66
C ALA A 161 1.24 2.04 -20.75
N PRO A 162 1.75 0.87 -20.34
CA PRO A 162 0.98 -0.37 -20.35
C PRO A 162 -0.12 -0.34 -19.29
N GLY A 163 -1.26 -0.96 -19.58
CA GLY A 163 -2.31 -1.17 -18.58
C GLY A 163 -1.80 -1.98 -17.38
N VAL A 164 -2.25 -1.59 -16.18
CA VAL A 164 -1.93 -2.26 -14.92
C VAL A 164 -3.18 -2.88 -14.31
N PHE A 165 -2.99 -3.90 -13.46
CA PHE A 165 -4.08 -4.62 -12.80
C PHE A 165 -3.70 -4.89 -11.34
N GLY A 166 -4.68 -5.31 -10.54
CA GLY A 166 -4.45 -5.65 -9.13
C GLY A 166 -4.22 -4.44 -8.22
N TYR A 167 -4.62 -3.24 -8.66
CA TYR A 167 -4.66 -2.05 -7.82
C TYR A 167 -5.89 -2.06 -6.90
N ALA A 168 -5.81 -1.30 -5.81
CA ALA A 168 -6.91 -1.13 -4.88
C ALA A 168 -8.04 -0.30 -5.52
N TYR A 169 -9.29 -0.69 -5.30
CA TYR A 169 -10.45 0.01 -5.84
C TYR A 169 -11.58 0.05 -4.80
N TRP A 170 -12.16 1.23 -4.62
CA TRP A 170 -13.23 1.52 -3.67
C TRP A 170 -14.43 2.10 -4.43
N PRO A 171 -15.34 1.23 -4.89
CA PRO A 171 -16.48 1.67 -5.70
C PRO A 171 -17.31 2.72 -4.98
N ASN A 172 -17.58 3.84 -5.65
CA ASN A 172 -18.38 4.96 -5.14
C ASN A 172 -17.80 5.65 -3.90
N TRP A 173 -16.51 5.47 -3.60
CA TRP A 173 -15.86 6.11 -2.47
C TRP A 173 -14.62 6.86 -2.91
N ASP A 174 -14.73 8.18 -2.90
CA ASP A 174 -13.62 9.09 -3.18
C ASP A 174 -12.63 9.13 -2.00
N ILE A 175 -11.75 8.14 -1.98
CA ILE A 175 -10.83 7.88 -0.88
C ILE A 175 -9.37 7.75 -1.30
N ALA A 176 -9.07 7.43 -2.56
CA ALA A 176 -7.68 7.39 -3.03
C ALA A 176 -7.03 8.77 -2.90
N ARG A 177 -5.77 8.82 -2.47
CA ARG A 177 -5.02 10.06 -2.23
C ARG A 177 -3.69 10.13 -2.95
N GLY A 178 -3.09 8.99 -3.23
CA GLY A 178 -1.88 8.97 -4.03
C GLY A 178 -1.50 7.61 -4.56
N MET A 179 -0.55 7.61 -5.45
CA MET A 179 0.02 6.47 -6.15
C MET A 179 1.51 6.72 -6.34
N VAL A 180 2.31 5.68 -6.13
CA VAL A 180 3.76 5.73 -6.38
C VAL A 180 4.14 4.54 -7.24
N LEU A 181 4.94 4.77 -8.27
CA LEU A 181 5.60 3.72 -9.02
C LEU A 181 6.95 3.39 -8.40
N ASN A 182 7.29 2.10 -8.36
CA ASN A 182 8.61 1.68 -7.93
C ASN A 182 9.67 2.11 -8.98
N PRO A 183 10.86 2.59 -8.55
CA PRO A 183 11.90 3.07 -9.46
C PRO A 183 12.42 2.04 -10.46
N ASP A 184 12.28 0.75 -10.16
CA ASP A 184 12.69 -0.38 -11.01
C ASP A 184 11.59 -0.84 -11.98
N SER A 185 10.45 -0.15 -12.00
CA SER A 185 9.37 -0.46 -12.94
C SER A 185 9.85 -0.30 -14.39
N THR A 186 9.36 -1.17 -15.25
CA THR A 186 9.61 -1.17 -16.70
C THR A 186 8.29 -1.36 -17.45
N PRO A 187 8.23 -1.12 -18.78
CA PRO A 187 7.04 -1.45 -19.57
C PRO A 187 6.60 -2.93 -19.46
N ALA A 188 7.53 -3.84 -19.14
CA ALA A 188 7.24 -5.27 -18.96
C ALA A 188 6.72 -5.61 -17.55
N SER A 189 7.00 -4.77 -16.55
CA SER A 189 6.66 -5.05 -15.15
C SER A 189 6.53 -3.74 -14.40
N VAL A 190 5.30 -3.39 -14.05
CA VAL A 190 4.96 -2.15 -13.35
C VAL A 190 4.54 -2.49 -11.94
N SER A 191 5.17 -1.86 -10.96
CA SER A 191 4.81 -2.09 -9.56
C SER A 191 4.81 -0.80 -8.79
N GLY A 192 4.06 -0.78 -7.70
CA GLY A 192 3.86 0.44 -6.95
C GLY A 192 2.87 0.28 -5.81
N TYR A 193 2.44 1.41 -5.28
CA TYR A 193 1.52 1.48 -4.15
C TYR A 193 0.45 2.52 -4.38
N THR A 194 -0.75 2.27 -3.87
CA THR A 194 -1.84 3.26 -3.78
C THR A 194 -2.11 3.57 -2.32
N LEU A 195 -2.22 4.86 -2.00
CA LEU A 195 -2.52 5.40 -0.68
C LEU A 195 -3.99 5.81 -0.61
N ASP A 196 -4.67 5.40 0.47
CA ASP A 196 -6.04 5.81 0.75
C ASP A 196 -6.10 6.99 1.75
N GLY A 197 -7.32 7.49 2.00
CA GLY A 197 -7.59 8.61 2.90
C GLY A 197 -7.31 8.34 4.38
N PHE A 198 -7.07 7.09 4.77
CA PHE A 198 -6.65 6.73 6.14
C PHE A 198 -5.13 6.60 6.27
N GLY A 199 -4.39 6.75 5.16
CA GLY A 199 -2.95 6.56 5.12
C GLY A 199 -2.54 5.09 4.98
N ALA A 200 -3.47 4.17 4.70
CA ALA A 200 -3.14 2.79 4.44
C ALA A 200 -2.55 2.63 3.04
N THR A 201 -1.45 1.87 2.94
CA THR A 201 -0.74 1.59 1.69
C THR A 201 -1.18 0.23 1.16
N THR A 202 -1.73 0.18 -0.05
CA THR A 202 -2.01 -1.10 -0.74
C THR A 202 -0.93 -1.39 -1.77
N ILE A 203 -0.34 -2.59 -1.73
CA ILE A 203 0.70 -3.05 -2.65
C ILE A 203 0.06 -3.47 -3.98
N SER A 204 0.41 -2.79 -5.07
CA SER A 204 -0.02 -3.14 -6.42
C SER A 204 1.18 -3.72 -7.17
N ARG A 205 1.14 -5.01 -7.53
CA ARG A 205 2.15 -5.64 -8.39
C ARG A 205 1.50 -6.05 -9.70
N ALA A 206 1.76 -5.30 -10.77
CA ALA A 206 1.29 -5.64 -12.12
C ALA A 206 2.44 -6.26 -12.92
N VAL A 207 2.32 -7.55 -13.26
CA VAL A 207 3.17 -8.17 -14.28
C VAL A 207 2.51 -7.88 -15.62
N SER A 208 3.17 -7.13 -16.51
CA SER A 208 2.64 -6.93 -17.86
C SER A 208 2.81 -8.25 -18.62
N ARG A 209 1.70 -8.84 -19.06
CA ARG A 209 1.76 -10.03 -19.90
C ARG A 209 2.01 -9.55 -21.32
N SER A 210 3.25 -9.68 -21.80
CA SER A 210 3.56 -9.56 -23.23
C SER A 210 2.57 -10.45 -24.00
N LEU A 211 1.73 -9.85 -24.86
CA LEU A 211 0.90 -10.59 -25.78
C LEU A 211 1.83 -11.37 -26.73
N ARG A 212 2.02 -12.66 -26.48
CA ARG A 212 2.57 -13.59 -27.48
C ARG A 212 1.40 -14.15 -28.31
N PRO A 213 1.61 -14.46 -29.60
CA PRO A 213 0.54 -14.88 -30.51
C PRO A 213 -0.15 -16.16 -30.03
N GLN A 214 -1.45 -16.27 -30.32
CA GLN A 214 -2.31 -17.39 -29.96
C GLN A 214 -1.77 -18.73 -30.47
N GLY A 215 -1.59 -19.69 -29.56
CA GLY A 215 -1.38 -21.11 -29.86
C GLY A 215 -0.74 -21.88 -28.71
N ALA A 216 -1.42 -22.94 -28.25
CA ALA A 216 -1.00 -23.97 -27.29
C ALA A 216 -1.27 -23.73 -25.77
N ASP A 217 -2.51 -24.00 -25.38
CA ASP A 217 -2.96 -25.08 -24.47
C ASP A 217 -2.42 -25.22 -23.01
N THR A 218 -3.43 -25.27 -22.12
CA THR A 218 -3.56 -25.98 -20.82
C THR A 218 -3.03 -25.38 -19.49
N HIS A 219 -4.02 -24.96 -18.68
CA HIS A 219 -4.20 -25.04 -17.22
C HIS A 219 -3.02 -24.77 -16.25
N SER A 220 -3.08 -23.59 -15.61
CA SER A 220 -2.82 -23.45 -14.17
C SER A 220 -3.50 -22.18 -13.64
N MET A 221 -4.67 -22.35 -13.02
CA MET A 221 -5.27 -21.34 -12.15
C MET A 221 -4.51 -21.40 -10.83
N ALA A 222 -3.56 -20.49 -10.62
CA ALA A 222 -3.00 -20.29 -9.29
C ALA A 222 -3.99 -19.45 -8.47
N THR A 223 -4.84 -20.13 -7.70
CA THR A 223 -5.56 -19.52 -6.57
C THR A 223 -4.52 -19.01 -5.58
N VAL A 224 -4.41 -17.70 -5.41
CA VAL A 224 -3.60 -17.10 -4.34
C VAL A 224 -4.54 -16.81 -3.17
N GLU A 225 -4.45 -17.64 -2.14
CA GLU A 225 -5.11 -17.47 -0.85
C GLU A 225 -4.58 -16.20 -0.13
N PHE A 226 -5.48 -15.30 0.26
CA PHE A 226 -5.14 -14.11 1.04
C PHE A 226 -5.24 -14.42 2.54
N THR A 227 -4.11 -14.41 3.25
CA THR A 227 -4.11 -14.35 4.72
C THR A 227 -4.43 -12.91 5.14
N ARG A 228 -5.65 -12.65 5.63
CA ARG A 228 -6.01 -11.41 6.32
C ARG A 228 -5.37 -11.41 7.71
N LEU A 229 -4.36 -10.57 7.95
CA LEU A 229 -3.99 -10.18 9.31
C LEU A 229 -4.75 -8.91 9.69
N ALA A 230 -5.94 -9.09 10.28
CA ALA A 230 -6.67 -7.98 10.88
C ALA A 230 -5.97 -7.57 12.19
N ALA A 231 -5.51 -6.32 12.27
CA ALA A 231 -5.07 -5.72 13.52
C ALA A 231 -6.27 -5.66 14.50
N ARG A 232 -6.26 -6.52 15.52
CA ARG A 232 -7.21 -6.52 16.65
C ARG A 232 -6.43 -6.40 17.96
N THR A 233 -6.22 -5.17 18.43
CA THR A 233 -5.82 -4.82 19.82
C THR A 233 -5.93 -3.28 19.87
N LEU A 234 -6.74 -2.55 20.65
CA LEU A 234 -7.41 -2.72 21.94
C LEU A 234 -8.68 -1.85 21.99
N SER A 235 -9.83 -2.39 22.40
CA SER A 235 -10.79 -1.62 23.21
C SER A 235 -11.71 -2.54 24.01
N ARG A 236 -11.21 -3.13 25.10
CA ARG A 236 -12.10 -3.58 26.19
C ARG A 236 -11.38 -3.66 27.52
N ALA A 237 -11.39 -2.55 28.24
CA ALA A 237 -11.44 -2.53 29.70
C ALA A 237 -11.84 -1.11 30.16
N LEU A 238 -13.13 -0.79 30.11
CA LEU A 238 -13.69 0.24 30.97
C LEU A 238 -14.59 -0.47 31.98
N PRO A 239 -14.26 -0.42 33.29
CA PRO A 239 -15.12 -0.92 34.34
C PRO A 239 -16.41 -0.09 34.42
N THR A 240 -17.54 -0.79 34.58
CA THR A 240 -18.83 -0.21 34.94
C THR A 240 -18.75 0.41 36.34
N GLY A 241 -18.92 1.72 36.45
CA GLY A 241 -19.03 2.40 37.74
C GLY A 241 -19.49 3.85 37.56
N ARG A 242 -20.65 4.17 38.12
CA ARG A 242 -21.18 5.53 38.23
C ARG A 242 -20.24 6.37 39.11
N GLU A 243 -19.97 7.62 38.75
CA GLU A 243 -20.19 8.78 39.61
C GLU A 243 -19.94 10.11 38.90
N LYS A 244 -20.80 11.08 39.24
CA LYS A 244 -20.71 12.49 38.89
C LYS A 244 -19.60 13.12 39.74
N THR A 245 -18.82 14.06 39.20
CA THR A 245 -18.57 15.40 39.79
C THR A 245 -17.54 16.20 38.99
N TRP A 246 -17.72 17.52 39.06
CA TRP A 246 -17.03 18.64 38.41
C TRP A 246 -15.53 18.75 38.76
N TRP A 247 -14.73 19.44 37.92
CA TRP A 247 -13.91 20.62 38.26
C TRP A 247 -13.26 21.22 37.00
N THR A 248 -13.36 22.54 36.86
CA THR A 248 -12.55 23.43 36.02
C THR A 248 -11.27 23.85 36.74
N ALA A 249 -10.18 24.05 36.00
CA ALA A 249 -9.02 24.95 36.26
C ALA A 249 -7.95 24.64 35.18
N SER A 250 -7.21 25.56 34.56
CA SER A 250 -6.88 26.96 34.87
C SER A 250 -6.72 27.76 33.58
#